data_AF-A0A0C5BDC3-F1
#
_entry.id   AF-A0A0C5BDC3-F1
#
_cell.length_a   1.000
_cell.length_b   1.000
_cell.length_c   1.000
_cell.angle_alpha   90.00
_cell.angle_beta   90.00
_cell.angle_gamma   90.00
#
_symmetry.space_group_name_H-M   'P 1'
#
loop_
_entity.id
_entity.type
_entity.pdbx_description
1 polymer ?
#
loop_
_entity_poly.entity_id
_entity_poly.type
_entity_poly.pdbx_seq_one_letter_code
_entity_poly.pdbx_strand_id
1 'polypeptide(L)' 'MNEVRFQSAITIKPGKSRMTKQESAALNMAKFIRAQSLLLLEKLDVLDLDDEAADCERMHEQAEALYQKLSARFGIQDGE' A
#
# COMPACT_ATOMS: atom_id res chain seq x y z
N MET A 1 10.60 51.44 -2.22
CA MET A 1 9.76 50.63 -3.12
C MET A 1 10.63 50.19 -4.29
N ASN A 2 10.87 48.88 -4.41
CA ASN A 2 11.09 48.12 -5.64
C ASN A 2 11.68 46.75 -5.28
N GLU A 3 10.78 45.90 -4.79
CA GLU A 3 10.96 44.46 -4.71
C GLU A 3 10.14 43.88 -5.85
N VAL A 4 10.76 43.28 -6.87
CA VAL A 4 10.33 41.98 -7.41
C VAL A 4 11.51 41.34 -8.15
N ARG A 5 12.23 40.42 -7.49
CA ARG A 5 13.02 39.40 -8.20
C ARG A 5 12.08 38.24 -8.48
N PHE A 6 11.58 38.15 -9.71
CA PHE A 6 10.88 36.95 -10.17
C PHE A 6 11.88 35.79 -10.25
N GLN A 7 12.00 35.01 -9.17
CA GLN A 7 12.58 33.68 -9.26
C GLN A 7 11.50 32.73 -9.75
N SER A 8 11.53 32.42 -11.04
CA SER A 8 10.78 31.29 -11.58
C SER A 8 11.44 30.02 -11.06
N ALA A 9 10.96 29.51 -9.93
CA ALA A 9 11.36 28.22 -9.40
C ALA A 9 10.76 27.12 -10.29
N ILE A 10 11.54 26.66 -11.27
CA ILE A 10 11.28 25.40 -11.96
C ILE A 10 11.49 24.30 -10.90
N THR A 11 10.42 23.88 -10.23
CA THR A 11 10.45 22.70 -9.38
C THR A 11 10.61 21.48 -10.28
N ILE A 12 11.86 21.12 -10.57
CA ILE A 12 12.19 19.82 -11.14
C ILE A 12 11.74 18.76 -10.14
N LYS A 13 10.62 18.08 -10.43
CA LYS A 13 10.21 16.90 -9.67
C LYS A 13 11.39 15.90 -9.73
N PRO A 14 11.92 15.42 -8.59
CA PRO A 14 13.00 14.45 -8.64
C PRO A 14 12.53 13.23 -9.41
N GLY A 15 13.29 12.84 -10.43
CA GLY A 15 13.03 11.66 -11.24
C GLY A 15 12.75 10.47 -10.32
N LYS A 16 11.70 9.72 -10.65
CA LYS A 16 11.17 8.58 -9.88
C LYS A 16 12.33 7.65 -9.50
N SER A 17 12.80 7.75 -8.25
CA SER A 17 13.87 6.90 -7.73
C SER A 17 13.43 5.45 -7.85
N ARG A 18 14.28 4.63 -8.45
CA ARG A 18 14.09 3.18 -8.58
C ARG A 18 13.77 2.62 -7.19
N MET A 19 12.66 1.88 -7.06
CA MET A 19 12.21 1.31 -5.78
C MET A 19 13.38 0.55 -5.12
N THR A 20 13.65 0.88 -3.86
CA THR A 20 14.70 0.21 -3.09
C THR A 20 14.29 -1.23 -2.77
N LYS A 21 15.28 -2.06 -2.44
CA LYS A 21 15.01 -3.44 -2.01
C LYS A 21 14.11 -3.51 -0.77
N GLN A 22 14.24 -2.54 0.14
CA GLN A 22 13.44 -2.46 1.37
C GLN A 22 11.98 -2.08 1.07
N GLU A 23 11.76 -1.10 0.20
CA GLU A 23 10.40 -0.72 -0.23
C GLU A 23 9.71 -1.87 -0.96
N SER A 24 10.43 -2.56 -1.85
CA SER A 24 9.96 -3.77 -2.52
C SER A 24 9.56 -4.86 -1.52
N ALA A 25 10.43 -5.15 -0.55
CA ALA A 25 10.17 -6.16 0.47
C ALA A 25 8.94 -5.78 1.31
N ALA A 26 8.81 -4.53 1.73
CA ALA A 26 7.66 -4.05 2.51
C ALA A 26 6.35 -4.19 1.73
N LEU A 27 6.35 -3.82 0.44
CA LEU A 27 5.18 -3.94 -0.42
C LEU A 27 4.80 -5.41 -0.67
N ASN A 28 5.79 -6.26 -0.94
CA ASN A 28 5.58 -7.69 -1.14
C ASN A 28 5.02 -8.36 0.13
N MET A 29 5.50 -7.97 1.32
CA MET A 29 4.95 -8.46 2.58
C MET A 29 3.50 -8.02 2.77
N ALA A 30 3.15 -6.75 2.49
CA ALA A 30 1.76 -6.29 2.55
C ALA A 30 0.85 -7.05 1.57
N LYS A 31 1.32 -7.27 0.33
CA LYS A 31 0.63 -8.08 -0.69
C LYS A 31 0.42 -9.52 -0.23
N PHE A 32 1.46 -10.11 0.39
CA PHE A 32 1.40 -11.47 0.93
C PHE A 32 0.39 -11.59 2.06
N ILE A 33 0.44 -10.68 3.06
CA ILE A 33 -0.50 -10.68 4.18
C ILE A 33 -1.95 -10.57 3.69
N ARG A 34 -2.21 -9.66 2.74
CA ARG A 34 -3.54 -9.52 2.12
C ARG A 34 -4.02 -10.82 1.45
N ALA A 35 -3.15 -11.51 0.73
CA ALA A 35 -3.50 -12.77 0.09
C ALA A 35 -3.74 -13.89 1.11
N GLN A 36 -2.92 -13.94 2.17
CA GLN A 36 -3.08 -14.93 3.24
C GLN A 36 -4.32 -14.70 4.08
N SER A 37 -4.75 -13.45 4.31
CA SER A 37 -5.99 -13.19 5.05
C SER A 37 -7.23 -13.66 4.28
N LEU A 38 -7.25 -13.59 2.95
CA LEU A 38 -8.33 -14.19 2.15
C LEU A 38 -8.34 -15.72 2.26
N LEU A 39 -7.17 -16.35 2.11
CA LEU A 39 -7.07 -17.81 2.24
C LEU A 39 -7.45 -18.29 3.64
N LEU A 40 -7.13 -17.52 4.68
CA LEU A 40 -7.56 -17.80 6.04
C LEU A 40 -9.07 -17.69 6.18
N LEU A 41 -9.68 -16.63 5.64
CA LEU A 41 -11.14 -16.44 5.66
C LEU A 41 -11.87 -17.64 5.06
N GLU A 42 -11.42 -18.13 3.89
CA GLU A 42 -11.97 -19.35 3.28
C GLU A 42 -11.89 -20.59 4.19
N LYS A 43 -10.86 -20.69 5.05
CA LYS A 43 -10.76 -21.80 6.01
C LYS A 43 -11.66 -21.59 7.21
N LEU A 44 -11.84 -20.36 7.68
CA LEU A 44 -12.72 -20.03 8.79
C LEU A 44 -14.18 -20.27 8.40
N ASP A 45 -14.57 -19.89 7.18
CA ASP A 45 -15.91 -20.15 6.62
C ASP A 45 -16.22 -21.64 6.57
N VAL A 46 -15.25 -22.49 6.18
CA VAL A 46 -15.42 -23.95 6.15
C VAL A 46 -15.57 -24.56 7.54
N LEU A 47 -15.04 -23.89 8.58
CA LEU A 47 -15.08 -24.35 9.96
C LEU A 47 -16.28 -23.78 10.75
N ASP A 48 -17.15 -22.98 10.11
CA ASP A 48 -18.27 -22.27 10.74
C ASP A 48 -17.81 -21.39 11.93
N LEU A 49 -16.64 -20.75 11.79
CA LEU A 49 -16.05 -19.87 12.81
C LEU A 49 -16.38 -18.40 12.53
N ASP A 50 -17.64 -18.02 12.73
CA ASP A 50 -18.19 -16.71 12.33
C ASP A 50 -17.49 -15.52 13.00
N ASP A 51 -17.20 -15.60 14.30
CA ASP A 51 -16.57 -14.52 15.05
C ASP A 51 -15.11 -14.32 14.57
N GLU A 52 -14.38 -15.41 14.36
CA GLU A 52 -13.02 -15.37 13.81
C GLU A 52 -13.00 -14.92 12.35
N ALA A 53 -14.01 -15.28 11.55
CA ALA A 53 -14.16 -14.82 10.18
C ALA A 53 -14.34 -13.30 10.15
N ALA A 54 -15.19 -12.74 11.02
CA ALA A 54 -15.35 -11.30 11.18
C ALA A 54 -14.06 -10.59 11.62
N ASP A 55 -13.26 -11.20 12.49
CA ASP A 55 -11.91 -10.72 12.83
C ASP A 55 -10.97 -10.73 11.61
N CYS A 56 -11.01 -11.81 10.82
CA CYS A 56 -10.18 -12.00 9.65
C CYS A 56 -10.54 -11.02 8.51
N GLU A 57 -11.82 -10.69 8.32
CA GLU A 57 -12.27 -9.65 7.40
C GLU A 57 -11.68 -8.29 7.76
N ARG A 58 -11.77 -7.88 9.04
CA ARG A 58 -11.17 -6.62 9.50
C ARG A 58 -9.66 -6.59 9.30
N MET A 59 -8.98 -7.72 9.56
CA MET A 59 -7.54 -7.85 9.27
C MET A 59 -7.24 -7.73 7.78
N HIS A 60 -8.08 -8.32 6.91
CA HIS A 60 -7.95 -8.21 5.46
C HIS A 60 -8.10 -6.77 4.97
N GLU A 61 -9.11 -6.04 5.43
CA GLU A 61 -9.32 -4.62 5.10
C GLU A 61 -8.12 -3.76 5.51
N GLN A 62 -7.56 -4.01 6.70
CA GLN A 62 -6.35 -3.32 7.16
C GLN A 62 -5.13 -3.63 6.30
N ALA A 63 -4.94 -4.88 5.90
CA ALA A 63 -3.84 -5.30 5.03
C ALA A 63 -3.97 -4.67 3.63
N GLU A 64 -5.19 -4.60 3.09
CA GLU A 64 -5.46 -3.93 1.81
C GLU A 64 -5.19 -2.42 1.89
N ALA A 65 -5.70 -1.75 2.91
CA ALA A 65 -5.43 -0.32 3.12
C ALA A 65 -3.93 -0.03 3.30
N LEU A 66 -3.19 -0.93 3.97
CA LEU A 66 -1.74 -0.82 4.11
C LEU A 66 -1.04 -0.99 2.75
N TYR A 67 -1.41 -2.01 1.97
CA TYR A 67 -0.86 -2.21 0.63
C TYR A 67 -1.08 -0.99 -0.26
N GLN A 68 -2.29 -0.45 -0.32
CA GLN A 68 -2.62 0.74 -1.10
C GLN A 68 -1.80 1.96 -0.67
N LYS A 69 -1.65 2.20 0.64
CA LYS A 69 -0.82 3.29 1.18
C LYS A 69 0.64 3.15 0.80
N LEU A 70 1.20 1.93 0.87
CA LEU A 70 2.58 1.65 0.46
C LEU A 70 2.76 1.80 -1.05
N SER A 71 1.85 1.26 -1.85
CA SER A 71 1.86 1.37 -3.31
C SER A 71 1.85 2.83 -3.75
N ALA A 72 0.94 3.64 -3.18
CA ALA A 72 0.86 5.07 -3.46
C ALA A 72 2.14 5.81 -3.04
N ARG A 73 2.69 5.49 -1.86
CA ARG A 73 3.91 6.12 -1.34
C ARG A 73 5.15 5.79 -2.17
N PHE A 74 5.26 4.57 -2.67
CA PHE A 74 6.37 4.14 -3.54
C PHE A 74 6.14 4.50 -5.02
N GLY A 75 4.98 5.09 -5.34
CA GLY A 75 4.63 5.51 -6.68
C GLY A 75 4.32 4.36 -7.63
N ILE A 76 3.91 3.20 -7.11
CA ILE A 76 3.37 2.12 -7.92
C ILE A 76 1.91 2.45 -8.21
N GLN A 77 1.67 2.98 -9.41
CA GLN A 77 0.38 2.84 -10.07
C GLN A 77 0.49 1.52 -10.81
N ASP A 78 0.04 0.43 -10.20
CA ASP A 78 -0.23 -0.79 -10.94
C ASP A 78 -1.39 -0.42 -11.88
N GLY A 79 -1.03 -0.09 -13.11
CA GLY A 79 -1.92 -0.23 -14.24
C GLY A 79 -1.89 -1.70 -14.61
N GLU A 80 -2.83 -2.47 -14.08
CA GLU A 80 -3.29 -3.73 -14.64
C GLU A 80 -4.81 -3.72 -14.68
#